data_AF-A0A0A1VJJ0-F1
#
_entry.id   AF-A0A0A1VJJ0-F1
#
_cell.length_a   1.000
_cell.length_b   1.000
_cell.length_c   1.000
_cell.angle_alpha   90.00
_cell.angle_beta   90.00
_cell.angle_gamma   90.00
#
_symmetry.space_group_name_H-M   'P 1'
#
loop_
_entity.id
_entity.type
_entity.pdbx_description
1 polymer ?
#
loop_
_entity_poly.entity_id
_entity_poly.type
_entity_poly.pdbx_seq_one_letter_code
_entity_poly.pdbx_strand_id
1 'polypeptide(L)'
;MRFYEAEGLLQAPMRAANNYRHYGQEHVDRLAFIVRCRSLDMPHDDIRALLQLQDDPAKPCDEVNALLDDHMRLVERRIVELRALHKQLRAIRSTCAGGVCVGDCGALESLRTATGASCLACG
;
A
#
# COMPACT_ATOMS: atom_id res chain seq x y z
N MET A 1 0.33 18.66 -4.57
CA MET A 1 1.34 19.37 -3.75
C MET A 1 0.80 19.73 -2.37
N ARG A 2 -0.29 20.51 -2.22
CA ARG A 2 -0.81 20.95 -0.90
C ARG A 2 -1.02 19.84 0.14
N PHE A 3 -1.53 18.67 -0.28
CA PHE A 3 -1.65 17.51 0.60
C PHE A 3 -0.28 17.10 1.18
N TYR A 4 0.74 16.96 0.33
CA TYR A 4 2.09 16.61 0.75
C TYR A 4 2.80 17.73 1.54
N GLU A 5 2.44 19.00 1.36
CA GLU A 5 2.86 20.08 2.25
C GLU A 5 2.25 19.91 3.66
N ALA A 6 0.94 19.63 3.73
CA ALA A 6 0.23 19.45 4.99
C ALA A 6 0.73 18.22 5.77
N GLU A 7 1.07 17.14 5.05
CA GLU A 7 1.71 15.94 5.61
C GLU A 7 3.21 16.15 5.94
N GLY A 8 3.77 17.33 5.64
CA GLY A 8 5.18 17.65 5.91
C GLY A 8 6.19 16.87 5.07
N LEU A 9 5.79 16.37 3.89
CA LEU A 9 6.66 15.65 2.94
C LEU A 9 7.26 16.59 1.88
N LEU A 10 6.61 17.71 1.61
CA LEU A 10 7.10 18.77 0.73
C LEU A 10 7.36 20.03 1.56
N GLN A 11 8.56 20.62 1.43
CA GLN A 11 8.85 21.91 2.06
C GLN A 11 7.96 23.00 1.47
N ALA A 12 7.52 23.94 2.32
CA ALA A 12 6.67 25.03 1.87
C ALA A 12 7.46 25.95 0.93
N PRO A 13 6.95 26.23 -0.29
CA PRO A 13 7.66 27.08 -1.24
C PRO A 13 7.70 28.54 -0.76
N MET A 14 8.70 29.27 -1.22
CA MET A 14 8.72 30.73 -1.08
C MET A 14 7.44 31.33 -1.68
N ARG A 15 6.89 32.33 -1.01
CA ARG A 15 5.77 33.12 -1.54
C ARG A 15 6.33 34.21 -2.45
N ALA A 16 5.83 34.28 -3.67
CA ALA A 16 6.12 35.38 -4.59
C ALA A 16 5.44 36.67 -4.09
N ALA A 17 5.86 37.82 -4.62
CA ALA A 17 5.35 39.14 -4.23
C ALA A 17 3.83 39.31 -4.42
N ASN A 18 3.24 38.49 -5.30
CA ASN A 18 1.79 38.41 -5.54
C ASN A 18 1.07 37.39 -4.63
N ASN A 19 1.73 36.89 -3.57
CA ASN A 19 1.24 35.88 -2.63
C ASN A 19 0.95 34.49 -3.23
N TYR A 20 1.40 34.23 -4.46
CA TYR A 20 1.37 32.89 -5.06
C TYR A 20 2.54 32.03 -4.56
N ARG A 21 2.32 30.72 -4.47
CA ARG A 21 3.37 29.73 -4.16
C ARG A 21 4.26 29.52 -5.38
N HIS A 22 5.57 29.70 -5.24
CA HIS A 22 6.52 29.46 -6.31
C HIS A 22 7.24 28.12 -6.11
N TYR A 23 6.87 27.10 -6.88
CA TYR A 23 7.53 25.81 -6.85
C TYR A 23 8.68 25.78 -7.87
N GLY A 24 9.91 25.67 -7.37
CA GLY A 24 11.10 25.47 -8.21
C GLY A 24 11.28 23.99 -8.61
N GLN A 25 12.31 23.73 -9.42
CA GLN A 25 12.63 22.38 -9.91
C GLN A 25 12.78 21.34 -8.79
N GLU A 26 13.43 21.72 -7.69
CA GLU A 26 13.62 20.85 -6.52
C GLU A 26 12.29 20.36 -5.92
N HIS A 27 11.25 21.19 -5.92
CA HIS A 27 9.92 20.80 -5.45
C HIS A 27 9.27 19.79 -6.41
N VAL A 28 9.52 19.93 -7.71
CA VAL A 28 9.04 19.01 -8.75
C VAL A 28 9.73 17.66 -8.61
N ASP A 29 11.05 17.65 -8.42
CA ASP A 29 11.84 16.43 -8.29
C ASP A 29 11.48 15.67 -7.00
N ARG A 30 11.32 16.39 -5.88
CA ARG A 30 10.84 15.81 -4.61
C ARG A 30 9.42 15.26 -4.73
N LEU A 31 8.52 15.99 -5.41
CA LEU A 31 7.16 15.48 -5.66
C LEU A 31 7.19 14.22 -6.52
N ALA A 32 8.02 14.20 -7.57
CA ALA A 32 8.16 13.03 -8.43
C ALA A 32 8.69 11.82 -7.65
N PHE A 33 9.61 12.04 -6.70
CA PHE A 33 10.06 11.01 -5.77
C PHE A 33 8.92 10.48 -4.90
N ILE A 34 8.16 11.36 -4.25
CA ILE A 34 6.99 10.96 -3.43
C ILE A 34 5.99 10.16 -4.26
N VAL A 35 5.65 10.63 -5.46
CA VAL A 35 4.69 9.95 -6.35
C VAL A 35 5.18 8.55 -6.73
N ARG A 36 6.48 8.38 -7.01
CA ARG A 36 7.07 7.06 -7.27
C ARG A 36 6.93 6.13 -6.05
N CYS A 37 7.30 6.59 -4.86
CA CYS A 37 7.15 5.76 -3.65
C CYS A 37 5.68 5.39 -3.37
N ARG A 38 4.73 6.32 -3.57
CA ARG A 38 3.29 6.03 -3.45
C ARG A 38 2.81 5.01 -4.48
N SER A 39 3.37 4.99 -5.68
CA SER A 39 3.05 3.96 -6.69
C SER A 39 3.58 2.56 -6.34
N LEU A 40 4.50 2.49 -5.38
CA LEU A 40 5.04 1.24 -4.81
C LEU A 40 4.33 0.84 -3.50
N ASP A 41 3.19 1.48 -3.20
CA ASP A 41 2.44 1.28 -1.95
C ASP A 41 3.26 1.50 -0.67
N MET A 42 4.32 2.33 -0.73
CA MET A 42 5.10 2.67 0.45
C MET A 42 4.26 3.51 1.45
N PRO A 43 4.33 3.20 2.75
CA PRO A 43 3.68 3.98 3.79
C PRO A 43 4.34 5.36 3.90
N HIS A 44 3.59 6.35 4.41
CA HIS A 44 4.09 7.73 4.52
C HIS A 44 5.35 7.84 5.40
N ASP A 45 5.49 6.99 6.41
CA ASP A 45 6.66 6.99 7.30
C ASP A 45 7.93 6.57 6.56
N ASP A 46 7.87 5.52 5.72
CA ASP A 46 9.01 5.10 4.90
C ASP A 46 9.38 6.16 3.87
N ILE A 47 8.37 6.81 3.26
CA ILE A 47 8.61 7.93 2.34
C ILE A 47 9.34 9.07 3.06
N ARG A 48 8.95 9.38 4.30
CA ARG A 48 9.61 10.41 5.10
C ARG A 48 11.06 10.04 5.40
N ALA A 49 11.32 8.79 5.79
CA ALA A 49 12.67 8.30 6.06
C ALA A 49 13.55 8.37 4.80
N LEU A 50 13.04 7.92 3.65
CA LEU A 50 13.73 7.99 2.37
C LEU A 50 14.01 9.44 1.94
N LEU A 51 13.08 10.37 2.18
CA LEU A 51 13.30 11.79 1.92
C LEU A 51 14.41 12.38 2.81
N GLN A 52 14.46 11.99 4.10
CA GLN A 52 15.53 12.42 5.01
C GLN A 52 16.89 11.89 4.59
N LEU A 53 16.95 10.66 4.06
CA LEU A 53 18.18 10.07 3.52
C LEU A 53 18.60 10.76 2.21
N GLN A 54 17.65 11.13 1.36
CA GLN A 54 17.93 11.89 0.14
C GLN A 54 18.50 13.29 0.45
N ASP A 55 18.07 13.90 1.55
CA ASP A 55 18.53 15.22 1.99
C ASP A 55 19.98 15.19 2.57
N ASP A 56 20.55 14.01 2.81
CA ASP A 56 21.93 13.83 3.32
C ASP A 56 22.74 12.83 2.46
N PRO A 57 23.32 13.28 1.32
CA PRO A 57 23.99 12.40 0.36
C PRO A 57 25.32 11.81 0.87
N ALA A 58 25.79 12.22 2.04
CA ALA A 58 27.00 11.66 2.65
C ALA A 58 26.73 10.38 3.46
N LYS A 59 25.45 10.06 3.72
CA LYS A 59 25.07 8.85 4.46
C LYS A 59 25.25 7.58 3.62
N PRO A 60 25.60 6.45 4.26
CA PRO A 60 25.60 5.16 3.58
C PRO A 60 24.19 4.77 3.13
N CYS A 61 24.09 4.09 1.98
CA CYS A 61 22.80 3.66 1.44
C CYS A 61 22.19 2.45 2.15
N ASP A 62 22.84 1.91 3.19
CA ASP A 62 22.37 0.73 3.93
C ASP A 62 20.98 0.94 4.55
N GLU A 63 20.68 2.15 5.03
CA GLU A 63 19.34 2.50 5.55
C GLU A 63 18.28 2.49 4.44
N VAL A 64 18.63 2.90 3.22
CA VAL A 64 17.72 2.81 2.06
C VAL A 64 17.44 1.35 1.73
N ASN A 65 18.48 0.51 1.70
CA ASN A 65 18.34 -0.92 1.40
C ASN A 65 17.50 -1.63 2.47
N ALA A 66 17.72 -1.33 3.75
CA ALA A 66 16.93 -1.89 4.84
C ALA A 66 15.44 -1.55 4.72
N LEU A 67 15.10 -0.29 4.42
CA LEU A 67 13.70 0.12 4.19
C LEU A 67 13.06 -0.65 3.01
N LEU A 68 13.82 -0.85 1.93
CA LEU A 68 13.34 -1.61 0.77
C LEU A 68 13.13 -3.08 1.11
N ASP A 69 14.07 -3.71 1.81
CA ASP A 69 13.98 -5.11 2.24
C ASP A 69 12.79 -5.33 3.18
N ASP A 70 12.53 -4.40 4.09
CA ASP A 70 11.40 -4.43 5.02
C ASP A 70 10.07 -4.36 4.27
N HIS A 71 9.96 -3.43 3.32
CA HIS A 71 8.77 -3.29 2.48
C HIS A 71 8.56 -4.51 1.58
N MET A 72 9.63 -5.08 1.02
CA MET A 72 9.56 -6.32 0.25
C MET A 72 8.98 -7.46 1.07
N ARG A 73 9.41 -7.64 2.34
CA ARG A 73 8.85 -8.66 3.23
C ARG A 73 7.36 -8.43 3.53
N LEU A 74 6.94 -7.18 3.68
CA LEU A 74 5.52 -6.83 3.85
C LEU A 74 4.70 -7.21 2.60
N VAL A 75 5.20 -6.88 1.42
CA VAL A 75 4.56 -7.22 0.14
C VAL A 75 4.46 -8.74 -0.02
N GLU A 76 5.53 -9.49 0.27
CA GLU A 76 5.53 -10.95 0.21
C GLU A 76 4.49 -11.57 1.15
N ARG A 77 4.40 -11.07 2.39
CA ARG A 77 3.37 -11.49 3.34
C ARG A 77 1.97 -11.26 2.78
N ARG A 78 1.74 -10.06 2.21
CA ARG A 78 0.45 -9.72 1.62
C ARG A 78 0.10 -10.60 0.44
N ILE A 79 1.07 -10.96 -0.40
CA ILE A 79 0.89 -11.91 -1.50
C ILE A 79 0.43 -13.28 -0.97
N VAL A 80 1.05 -13.79 0.10
CA VAL A 80 0.65 -15.07 0.70
C VAL A 80 -0.79 -15.02 1.20
N GLU A 81 -1.17 -13.96 1.92
CA GLU A 81 -2.54 -13.75 2.41
C GLU A 81 -3.55 -13.65 1.27
N LEU A 82 -3.24 -12.87 0.24
CA LEU A 82 -4.13 -12.68 -0.92
C LEU A 82 -4.27 -13.96 -1.74
N ARG A 83 -3.21 -14.76 -1.86
CA ARG A 83 -3.29 -16.09 -2.50
C ARG A 83 -4.20 -17.03 -1.71
N ALA A 84 -4.11 -17.04 -0.38
CA ALA A 84 -4.97 -17.84 0.47
C ALA A 84 -6.44 -17.40 0.35
N LEU A 85 -6.71 -16.09 0.41
CA LEU A 85 -8.05 -15.53 0.21
C LEU A 85 -8.60 -15.87 -1.19
N HIS A 86 -7.80 -15.70 -2.23
CA HIS A 86 -8.22 -16.05 -3.59
C HIS A 86 -8.56 -17.53 -3.74
N LYS A 87 -7.82 -18.44 -3.08
CA LYS A 87 -8.14 -19.86 -3.04
C LYS A 87 -9.49 -20.13 -2.37
N GLN A 88 -9.77 -19.47 -1.24
CA GLN A 88 -11.06 -19.58 -0.54
C GLN A 88 -12.21 -19.07 -1.43
N LEU A 89 -12.05 -17.91 -2.06
CA LEU A 89 -13.05 -17.34 -2.97
C LEU A 89 -13.31 -18.25 -4.18
N ARG A 90 -12.26 -18.88 -4.74
CA ARG A 90 -12.43 -19.88 -5.80
C ARG A 90 -13.21 -21.10 -5.35
N ALA A 91 -12.92 -21.62 -4.15
CA ALA A 91 -13.65 -22.75 -3.60
C ALA A 91 -15.14 -22.43 -3.46
N ILE A 92 -15.47 -21.25 -2.89
CA ILE A 92 -16.85 -20.76 -2.79
C ILE A 92 -17.49 -20.61 -4.17
N ARG A 93 -16.80 -19.99 -5.14
CA ARG A 93 -17.34 -19.81 -6.49
C ARG A 93 -17.61 -21.14 -7.18
N SER A 94 -16.84 -22.19 -6.88
CA SER A 94 -16.96 -23.51 -7.51
C SER A 94 -18.20 -24.30 -7.08
N THR A 95 -18.87 -23.90 -5.99
CA THR A 95 -20.08 -24.60 -5.49
C THR A 95 -21.35 -24.22 -6.25
N CYS A 96 -21.28 -23.33 -7.24
CA CYS A 96 -22.42 -22.95 -8.07
C CYS A 96 -22.02 -22.83 -9.54
N ALA A 97 -22.68 -23.55 -10.44
CA ALA A 97 -22.42 -23.46 -11.89
C ALA A 97 -23.07 -22.21 -12.54
N GLY A 98 -24.00 -21.56 -11.84
CA GLY A 98 -24.90 -20.54 -12.42
C GLY A 98 -26.13 -21.18 -13.07
N GLY A 99 -27.09 -20.34 -13.49
CA GLY A 99 -28.36 -20.82 -14.08
C GLY A 99 -29.36 -21.40 -13.10
N VAL A 100 -29.11 -21.27 -11.78
CA VAL A 100 -30.04 -21.66 -10.71
C VAL A 100 -30.66 -20.42 -10.05
N CYS A 101 -31.80 -20.60 -9.39
CA CYS A 101 -32.39 -19.57 -8.54
C CYS A 101 -31.44 -19.23 -7.38
N VAL A 102 -31.51 -17.99 -6.90
CA VAL A 102 -30.65 -17.52 -5.79
C VAL A 102 -30.87 -18.35 -4.51
N GLY A 103 -32.08 -18.86 -4.29
CA GLY A 103 -32.40 -19.76 -3.18
C GLY A 103 -31.64 -21.09 -3.21
N ASP A 104 -31.22 -21.54 -4.41
CA ASP A 104 -30.48 -22.80 -4.63
C ASP A 104 -29.00 -22.53 -4.93
N CYS A 105 -28.53 -21.30 -4.73
CA CYS A 105 -27.16 -20.90 -5.04
C CYS A 105 -26.19 -21.45 -4.00
N GLY A 106 -25.47 -22.52 -4.35
CA GLY A 106 -24.46 -23.12 -3.48
C GLY A 106 -23.37 -22.16 -3.01
N ALA A 107 -23.03 -21.15 -3.82
CA ALA A 107 -22.04 -20.13 -3.43
C ALA A 107 -22.57 -19.21 -2.33
N LEU A 108 -23.85 -18.83 -2.41
CA LEU A 108 -24.50 -18.03 -1.37
C LEU A 108 -24.65 -18.84 -0.09
N GLU A 109 -25.01 -20.12 -0.20
CA GLU A 109 -25.08 -21.01 0.96
C GLU A 109 -23.72 -21.20 1.64
N SER A 110 -22.66 -21.35 0.86
CA SER A 110 -21.28 -21.43 1.37
C SER A 110 -20.88 -20.17 2.13
N LEU A 111 -21.28 -18.99 1.65
CA LEU A 111 -21.02 -17.71 2.34
C LEU A 111 -21.82 -17.56 3.63
N ARG A 112 -23.04 -18.09 3.69
CA ARG A 112 -23.87 -18.07 4.91
C ARG A 112 -23.35 -19.02 5.99
N THR A 113 -22.87 -20.19 5.57
CA THR A 113 -22.42 -21.27 6.47
C THR A 113 -20.95 -21.15 6.88
N ALA A 114 -20.13 -20.38 6.13
CA ALA A 114 -18.76 -20.06 6.50
C ALA A 114 -18.70 -19.03 7.66
N THR A 115 -19.29 -19.38 8.80
CA THR A 115 -18.98 -18.80 10.11
C THR A 115 -18.24 -19.86 10.91
N GLY A 116 -16.90 -19.79 10.92
CA GLY A 116 -16.08 -20.52 11.88
C GLY A 116 -15.36 -21.78 11.35
N ALA A 117 -14.46 -21.62 10.39
CA ALA A 117 -13.27 -22.48 10.30
C ALA A 117 -12.04 -21.68 10.72
N SER A 118 -12.08 -21.14 11.93
CA SER A 118 -10.87 -20.75 12.67
C SER A 118 -10.65 -21.82 13.74
N CYS A 119 -9.63 -22.65 13.50
CA CYS A 119 -8.92 -23.51 14.43
C CYS A 119 -9.61 -23.82 15.77
N LEU A 120 -10.23 -25.00 15.85
CA LEU A 120 -10.23 -25.79 17.08
C LEU A 120 -9.63 -27.17 16.75
N ALA A 121 -8.50 -27.44 17.40
CA ALA A 121 -7.78 -28.70 17.54
C ALA A 121 -6.52 -28.90 16.66
N CYS A 122 -5.35 -28.79 17.30
CA CYS A 122 -4.51 -29.96 17.60
C CYS A 122 -3.35 -29.60 18.54
N GLY A 123 -3.23 -30.32 19.67
CA GLY A 123 -1.99 -30.52 20.43
C GLY A 123 -1.84 -29.69 21.70
#